data_AF-A0A497L2G9-F1
#
_entry.id   AF-A0A497L2G9-F1
#
_cell.length_a   1.000
_cell.length_b   1.000
_cell.length_c   1.000
_cell.angle_alpha   90.00
_cell.angle_beta   90.00
_cell.angle_gamma   90.00
#
_symmetry.space_group_name_H-M   'P 1'
#
loop_
_entity.id
_entity.type
_entity.pdbx_description
1 polymer ?
#
loop_
_entity_poly.entity_id
_entity_poly.type
_entity_poly.pdbx_seq_one_letter_code
_entity_poly.pdbx_strand_id
1 'polypeptide(L)'
;MSRVVLNGDWHIGQGEISPEQIREIVKTHWRGAKVVLMGDLIDAGLANGMQFENELQPQAQLRWIRTIAKEINVVAYCLGNHEYRIFNQVGLNVYEEYLGKPSHEITIDGVKFYFAHGRSTAMDIWGEHRKLLQFLDADVIALGHNHVLAKLDVLRENKRVTLLRTGSLARGLQYAVERSLPPTLLGWAEYDTRRKSARLIMVDSEGEVQEI
;
A
#
# COMPACT_ATOMS: atom_id res chain seq x y z
N MET A 1 18.99 -10.16 -6.54
CA MET A 1 18.94 -9.71 -5.14
C MET A 1 18.47 -8.27 -5.14
N SER A 2 17.37 -8.00 -4.45
CA SER A 2 16.54 -6.82 -4.64
C SER A 2 16.02 -6.31 -3.31
N ARG A 3 15.95 -4.98 -3.19
CA ARG A 3 15.12 -4.30 -2.21
C ARG A 3 13.70 -4.23 -2.77
N VAL A 4 12.72 -4.71 -2.00
CA VAL A 4 11.30 -4.68 -2.36
C VAL A 4 10.59 -3.69 -1.43
N VAL A 5 9.93 -2.70 -1.98
CA VAL A 5 9.06 -1.77 -1.24
C VAL A 5 7.62 -2.25 -1.39
N LEU A 6 6.90 -2.32 -0.28
CA LEU A 6 5.48 -2.69 -0.23
C LEU A 6 4.71 -1.54 0.42
N ASN A 7 3.78 -0.94 -0.33
CA ASN A 7 2.97 0.18 0.16
C ASN A 7 1.63 0.30 -0.60
N GLY A 8 0.68 1.04 -0.05
CA GLY A 8 -0.63 1.32 -0.63
C GLY A 8 -1.25 2.52 0.09
N ASP A 9 -2.56 2.73 -0.06
CA ASP A 9 -3.31 3.69 0.75
C ASP A 9 -2.74 5.11 0.63
N TRP A 10 -2.52 5.59 -0.59
CA TRP A 10 -1.99 6.93 -0.83
C TRP A 10 -3.08 8.00 -0.80
N HIS A 11 -4.33 7.61 -1.11
CA HIS A 11 -5.49 8.50 -1.09
C HIS A 11 -5.21 9.85 -1.80
N ILE A 12 -4.61 9.78 -2.99
CA ILE A 12 -4.30 10.98 -3.76
C ILE A 12 -5.58 11.78 -3.98
N GLY A 13 -5.58 13.03 -3.52
CA GLY A 13 -6.73 13.92 -3.57
C GLY A 13 -7.42 14.13 -2.22
N GLN A 14 -6.95 13.47 -1.15
CA GLN A 14 -7.37 13.70 0.24
C GLN A 14 -6.17 13.80 1.20
N GLY A 15 -6.43 14.36 2.37
CA GLY A 15 -5.48 14.42 3.48
C GLY A 15 -4.42 15.50 3.32
N GLU A 16 -3.45 15.45 4.24
CA GLU A 16 -2.44 16.50 4.39
C GLU A 16 -1.23 16.34 3.45
N ILE A 17 -1.03 15.13 2.90
CA ILE A 17 0.13 14.83 2.07
C ILE A 17 -0.21 15.05 0.60
N SER A 18 0.44 16.02 -0.02
CA SER A 18 0.22 16.35 -1.42
C SER A 18 0.80 15.28 -2.36
N PRO A 19 0.27 15.14 -3.58
CA PRO A 19 0.82 14.21 -4.56
C PRO A 19 2.29 14.48 -4.92
N GLU A 20 2.72 15.74 -4.86
CA GLU A 20 4.12 16.15 -5.03
C GLU A 20 5.00 15.62 -3.90
N GLN A 21 4.53 15.68 -2.66
CA GLN A 21 5.25 15.12 -1.51
C GLN A 21 5.38 13.60 -1.63
N ILE A 22 4.30 12.90 -2.01
CA ILE A 22 4.34 11.45 -2.30
C ILE A 22 5.38 11.17 -3.38
N ARG A 23 5.31 11.91 -4.50
CA ARG A 23 6.27 11.75 -5.62
C ARG A 23 7.71 11.92 -5.16
N GLU A 24 8.00 12.95 -4.36
CA GLU A 24 9.34 13.21 -3.88
C GLU A 24 9.83 12.10 -2.94
N ILE A 25 8.99 11.63 -2.02
CA ILE A 25 9.29 10.50 -1.14
C ILE A 25 9.67 9.26 -1.95
N VAL A 26 8.82 8.86 -2.90
CA VAL A 26 9.05 7.61 -3.64
C VAL A 26 10.24 7.72 -4.59
N LYS A 27 10.43 8.88 -5.24
CA LYS A 27 11.56 9.12 -6.13
C LYS A 27 12.89 9.09 -5.38
N THR A 28 12.94 9.66 -4.19
CA THR A 28 14.17 9.77 -3.39
C THR A 28 14.47 8.46 -2.67
N HIS A 29 13.47 7.86 -2.01
CA HIS A 29 13.72 6.72 -1.14
C HIS A 29 13.53 5.36 -1.82
N TRP A 30 12.69 5.25 -2.85
CA TRP A 30 12.40 3.96 -3.51
C TRP A 30 13.19 3.73 -4.80
N ARG A 31 14.11 4.66 -5.13
CA ARG A 31 14.98 4.53 -6.30
C ARG A 31 15.71 3.18 -6.31
N GLY A 32 15.61 2.47 -7.44
CA GLY A 32 16.23 1.16 -7.64
C GLY A 32 15.58 -0.01 -6.88
N ALA A 33 14.52 0.23 -6.10
CA ALA A 33 13.73 -0.84 -5.49
C ALA A 33 12.72 -1.41 -6.50
N LYS A 34 12.28 -2.65 -6.27
CA LYS A 34 11.07 -3.21 -6.88
C LYS A 34 9.89 -2.80 -6.00
N VAL A 35 8.81 -2.30 -6.57
CA VAL A 35 7.67 -1.77 -5.82
C VAL A 35 6.43 -2.63 -6.02
N VAL A 36 5.78 -3.00 -4.93
CA VAL A 36 4.48 -3.67 -4.89
C VAL A 36 3.45 -2.71 -4.31
N LEU A 37 2.40 -2.41 -5.08
CA LEU A 37 1.35 -1.46 -4.68
C LEU A 37 0.07 -2.18 -4.24
N MET A 38 -0.53 -1.76 -3.11
CA MET A 38 -1.69 -2.44 -2.52
C MET A 38 -2.93 -1.55 -2.41
N GLY A 39 -3.42 -1.03 -3.55
CA GLY A 39 -4.73 -0.40 -3.63
C GLY A 39 -4.90 0.92 -2.88
N ASP A 40 -6.07 1.53 -3.03
CA ASP A 40 -6.47 2.83 -2.48
C ASP A 40 -5.40 3.91 -2.74
N LEU A 41 -4.88 3.92 -3.97
CA LEU A 41 -3.92 4.96 -4.38
C LEU A 41 -4.64 6.28 -4.69
N ILE A 42 -5.93 6.20 -5.04
CA ILE A 42 -6.82 7.33 -5.33
C ILE A 42 -8.14 7.15 -4.58
N ASP A 43 -8.91 8.23 -4.43
CA ASP A 43 -10.26 8.16 -3.83
C ASP A 43 -11.39 8.20 -4.86
N ALA A 44 -11.17 8.87 -5.99
CA ALA A 44 -12.09 9.00 -7.12
C ALA A 44 -13.51 9.57 -6.82
N GLY A 45 -13.84 9.90 -5.57
CA GLY A 45 -15.02 10.69 -5.19
C GLY A 45 -16.35 10.07 -5.62
N LEU A 46 -16.44 8.74 -5.63
CA LEU A 46 -17.65 8.02 -6.03
C LEU A 46 -18.64 7.93 -4.87
N ALA A 47 -19.96 7.88 -5.14
CA ALA A 47 -21.01 7.79 -4.11
C ALA A 47 -20.72 6.67 -3.08
N ASN A 48 -20.99 6.95 -1.79
CA ASN A 48 -20.49 6.23 -0.61
C ASN A 48 -18.98 6.37 -0.31
N GLY A 49 -18.29 7.24 -1.04
CA GLY A 49 -16.92 7.71 -0.81
C GLY A 49 -16.86 9.23 -1.03
N MET A 50 -17.31 9.98 -0.02
CA MET A 50 -16.85 11.35 0.28
C MET A 50 -16.67 12.29 -0.93
N GLN A 51 -17.70 12.40 -1.77
CA GLN A 51 -17.62 13.14 -3.05
C GLN A 51 -17.23 14.62 -2.88
N PHE A 52 -17.40 15.19 -1.69
CA PHE A 52 -17.17 16.60 -1.37
C PHE A 52 -15.85 16.86 -0.64
N GLU A 53 -15.10 15.82 -0.28
CA GLU A 53 -13.85 15.94 0.51
C GLU A 53 -12.59 15.84 -0.37
N ASN A 54 -12.77 15.53 -1.66
CA ASN A 54 -11.64 15.44 -2.59
C ASN A 54 -11.26 16.82 -3.11
N GLU A 55 -10.03 17.24 -2.85
CA GLU A 55 -9.45 18.45 -3.41
C GLU A 55 -9.17 18.31 -4.92
N LEU A 56 -8.93 17.07 -5.36
CA LEU A 56 -8.59 16.75 -6.75
C LEU A 56 -9.72 15.97 -7.43
N GLN A 57 -10.04 16.38 -8.65
CA GLN A 57 -10.92 15.61 -9.54
C GLN A 57 -10.28 14.25 -9.89
N PRO A 58 -11.08 13.18 -10.10
CA PRO A 58 -10.55 11.83 -10.32
C PRO A 58 -9.50 11.73 -11.45
N GLN A 59 -9.69 12.48 -12.53
CA GLN A 59 -8.74 12.51 -13.65
C GLN A 59 -7.39 13.10 -13.25
N ALA A 60 -7.36 14.07 -12.34
CA ALA A 60 -6.12 14.62 -11.80
C ALA A 60 -5.40 13.60 -10.90
N GLN A 61 -6.15 12.88 -10.05
CA GLN A 61 -5.61 11.81 -9.21
C GLN A 61 -4.95 10.72 -10.07
N LEU A 62 -5.63 10.27 -11.14
CA LEU A 62 -5.10 9.28 -12.09
C LEU A 62 -3.84 9.76 -12.82
N ARG A 63 -3.78 11.04 -13.21
CA ARG A 63 -2.58 11.63 -13.81
C ARG A 63 -1.39 11.61 -12.85
N TRP A 64 -1.62 11.86 -11.57
CA TRP A 64 -0.60 11.76 -10.53
C TRP A 64 -0.07 10.34 -10.39
N ILE A 65 -0.95 9.34 -10.28
CA ILE A 65 -0.53 7.93 -10.22
C ILE A 65 0.30 7.55 -11.45
N ARG A 66 -0.16 7.90 -12.65
CA ARG A 66 0.60 7.64 -13.89
C ARG A 66 1.96 8.32 -13.89
N THR A 67 2.07 9.51 -13.31
CA THR A 67 3.32 10.28 -13.24
C THR A 67 4.29 9.62 -12.26
N ILE A 68 3.81 9.32 -11.05
CA ILE A 68 4.59 8.68 -9.99
C ILE A 68 5.05 7.28 -10.44
N ALA A 69 4.15 6.48 -11.01
CA ALA A 69 4.44 5.12 -11.48
C ALA A 69 5.54 5.05 -12.56
N LYS A 70 5.78 6.14 -13.31
CA LYS A 70 6.89 6.21 -14.27
C LYS A 70 8.26 6.39 -13.62
N GLU A 71 8.30 6.83 -12.36
CA GLU A 71 9.54 7.12 -11.62
C GLU A 71 9.97 5.96 -10.72
N ILE A 72 9.09 4.98 -10.53
CA ILE A 72 9.33 3.81 -9.69
C ILE A 72 9.15 2.53 -10.51
N ASN A 73 9.86 1.46 -10.10
CA ASN A 73 9.76 0.18 -10.76
C ASN A 73 8.64 -0.66 -10.13
N VAL A 74 7.39 -0.39 -10.51
CA VAL A 74 6.23 -1.18 -10.08
C VAL A 74 6.29 -2.56 -10.74
N VAL A 75 6.42 -3.61 -9.93
CA VAL A 75 6.53 -5.00 -10.41
C VAL A 75 5.23 -5.78 -10.23
N ALA A 76 4.37 -5.36 -9.29
CA ALA A 76 3.06 -5.94 -9.08
C ALA A 76 2.16 -4.96 -8.35
N TYR A 77 0.85 -5.13 -8.50
CA TYR A 77 -0.12 -4.37 -7.71
C TYR A 77 -1.44 -5.13 -7.56
N CYS A 78 -2.19 -4.80 -6.51
CA CYS A 78 -3.58 -5.21 -6.36
C CYS A 78 -4.48 -3.97 -6.20
N LEU A 79 -5.77 -4.14 -6.48
CA LEU A 79 -6.77 -3.08 -6.31
C LEU A 79 -7.24 -2.99 -4.86
N GLY A 80 -7.52 -1.77 -4.42
CA GLY A 80 -8.17 -1.49 -3.14
C GLY A 80 -9.67 -1.27 -3.31
N ASN A 81 -10.37 -1.01 -2.22
CA ASN A 81 -11.82 -0.78 -2.28
C ASN A 81 -12.17 0.42 -3.16
N HIS A 82 -11.32 1.44 -3.25
CA HIS A 82 -11.60 2.63 -4.05
C HIS A 82 -11.55 2.33 -5.54
N GLU A 83 -10.53 1.59 -5.99
CA GLU A 83 -10.49 1.16 -7.38
C GLU A 83 -11.56 0.11 -7.71
N TYR A 84 -11.90 -0.78 -6.78
CA TYR A 84 -12.99 -1.74 -7.00
C TYR A 84 -14.35 -1.04 -7.16
N ARG A 85 -14.61 0.08 -6.47
CA ARG A 85 -15.83 0.88 -6.69
C ARG A 85 -15.88 1.42 -8.12
N ILE A 86 -14.76 1.95 -8.62
CA ILE A 86 -14.66 2.40 -10.01
C ILE A 86 -14.91 1.23 -10.96
N PHE A 87 -14.17 0.13 -10.78
CA PHE A 87 -14.30 -1.07 -11.60
C PHE A 87 -15.74 -1.59 -11.64
N ASN A 88 -16.42 -1.65 -10.51
CA ASN A 88 -17.81 -2.12 -10.44
C ASN A 88 -18.80 -1.17 -11.11
N GLN A 89 -18.51 0.13 -11.17
CA GLN A 89 -19.39 1.12 -11.81
C GLN A 89 -19.16 1.24 -13.32
N VAL A 90 -17.90 1.25 -13.76
CA VAL A 90 -17.55 1.53 -15.17
C VAL A 90 -16.97 0.33 -15.91
N GLY A 91 -16.73 -0.79 -15.23
CA GLY A 91 -16.18 -2.02 -15.81
C GLY A 91 -14.70 -1.95 -16.16
N LEU A 92 -13.98 -0.93 -15.68
CA LEU A 92 -12.59 -0.66 -16.08
C LEU A 92 -11.67 -0.61 -14.88
N ASN A 93 -10.54 -1.30 -15.01
CA ASN A 93 -9.41 -1.13 -14.12
C ASN A 93 -8.61 0.09 -14.58
N VAL A 94 -8.66 1.16 -13.81
CA VAL A 94 -8.06 2.45 -14.12
C VAL A 94 -6.53 2.44 -14.21
N TYR A 95 -5.88 1.36 -13.76
CA TYR A 95 -4.42 1.23 -13.76
C TYR A 95 -3.90 0.30 -14.85
N GLU A 96 -4.77 -0.48 -15.50
CA GLU A 96 -4.33 -1.60 -16.35
C GLU A 96 -3.48 -1.16 -17.55
N GLU A 97 -3.77 0.00 -18.14
CA GLU A 97 -3.04 0.56 -19.28
C GLU A 97 -1.54 0.74 -18.99
N TYR A 98 -1.15 1.04 -17.74
CA TYR A 98 0.22 1.42 -17.41
C TYR A 98 0.86 0.62 -16.26
N LEU A 99 0.08 -0.12 -15.47
CA LEU A 99 0.59 -1.07 -14.47
C LEU A 99 0.39 -2.53 -14.90
N GLY A 100 -0.32 -2.80 -16.01
CA GLY A 100 -0.66 -4.15 -16.45
C GLY A 100 -1.78 -4.78 -15.62
N LYS A 101 -1.91 -6.10 -15.63
CA LYS A 101 -2.98 -6.80 -14.90
C LYS A 101 -2.68 -6.87 -13.40
N PRO A 102 -3.69 -6.70 -12.53
CA PRO A 102 -3.49 -6.82 -11.09
C PRO A 102 -3.15 -8.27 -10.72
N SER A 103 -2.37 -8.43 -9.66
CA SER A 103 -2.00 -9.72 -9.08
C SER A 103 -2.09 -9.63 -7.56
N HIS A 104 -2.19 -10.77 -6.88
CA HIS A 104 -2.05 -10.88 -5.43
C HIS A 104 -0.78 -11.60 -5.01
N GLU A 105 0.03 -12.02 -5.99
CA GLU A 105 1.26 -12.76 -5.74
C GLU A 105 2.36 -12.40 -6.73
N ILE A 106 3.59 -12.48 -6.26
CA ILE A 106 4.79 -12.35 -7.09
C ILE A 106 5.97 -13.09 -6.45
N THR A 107 6.84 -13.68 -7.27
CA THR A 107 8.12 -14.22 -6.81
C THR A 107 9.26 -13.29 -7.23
N ILE A 108 10.06 -12.84 -6.26
CA ILE A 108 11.21 -11.96 -6.50
C ILE A 108 12.45 -12.61 -5.88
N ASP A 109 13.44 -12.94 -6.72
CA ASP A 109 14.68 -13.61 -6.30
C ASP A 109 14.43 -14.90 -5.48
N GLY A 110 13.38 -15.65 -5.82
CA GLY A 110 12.99 -16.87 -5.11
C GLY A 110 12.22 -16.67 -3.80
N VAL A 111 11.90 -15.43 -3.42
CA VAL A 111 11.02 -15.09 -2.29
C VAL A 111 9.59 -14.91 -2.81
N LYS A 112 8.64 -15.67 -2.27
CA LYS A 112 7.21 -15.62 -2.60
C LYS A 112 6.51 -14.56 -1.75
N PHE A 113 6.01 -13.52 -2.41
CA PHE A 113 5.18 -12.50 -1.81
C PHE A 113 3.73 -12.78 -2.14
N TYR A 114 2.89 -12.81 -1.11
CA TYR A 114 1.46 -12.61 -1.25
C TYR A 114 1.10 -11.24 -0.69
N PHE A 115 0.22 -10.53 -1.39
CA PHE A 115 -0.22 -9.21 -0.98
C PHE A 115 -1.67 -8.98 -1.36
N ALA A 116 -2.38 -8.28 -0.50
CA ALA A 116 -3.74 -7.85 -0.73
C ALA A 116 -3.96 -6.49 -0.08
N HIS A 117 -4.92 -5.73 -0.58
CA HIS A 117 -5.29 -4.47 0.06
C HIS A 117 -5.82 -4.73 1.49
N GLY A 118 -6.64 -5.77 1.66
CA GLY A 118 -7.36 -6.03 2.91
C GLY A 118 -8.82 -5.61 2.78
N ARG A 119 -9.66 -5.98 3.75
CA ARG A 119 -11.10 -5.68 3.70
C ARG A 119 -11.70 -5.26 5.04
N SER A 120 -10.91 -5.26 6.12
CA SER A 120 -11.46 -5.22 7.47
C SER A 120 -11.03 -3.98 8.24
N THR A 121 -11.99 -3.29 8.84
CA THR A 121 -11.78 -2.33 9.95
C THR A 121 -11.41 -3.04 11.27
N ALA A 122 -10.84 -4.25 11.21
CA ALA A 122 -10.69 -5.09 12.39
C ALA A 122 -9.77 -4.42 13.41
N MET A 123 -10.27 -4.27 14.64
CA MET A 123 -9.43 -3.89 15.78
C MET A 123 -8.27 -4.88 15.98
N ASP A 124 -8.42 -6.15 15.55
CA ASP A 124 -7.32 -7.11 15.43
C ASP A 124 -6.65 -7.02 14.05
N ILE A 125 -5.65 -6.16 13.94
CA ILE A 125 -4.85 -5.95 12.73
C ILE A 125 -4.12 -7.22 12.24
N TRP A 126 -3.97 -8.26 13.05
CA TRP A 126 -3.29 -9.51 12.66
C TRP A 126 -4.27 -10.65 12.36
N GLY A 127 -5.55 -10.49 12.69
CA GLY A 127 -6.57 -11.51 12.46
C GLY A 127 -6.70 -11.90 10.97
N GLU A 128 -6.58 -10.94 10.06
CA GLU A 128 -6.63 -11.20 8.62
C GLU A 128 -5.38 -11.93 8.11
N HIS A 129 -4.17 -11.53 8.55
CA HIS A 129 -2.94 -12.27 8.24
C HIS A 129 -3.01 -13.72 8.70
N ARG A 130 -3.53 -13.98 9.92
CA ARG A 130 -3.70 -15.35 10.44
C ARG A 130 -4.62 -16.20 9.58
N LYS A 131 -5.70 -15.62 9.04
CA LYS A 131 -6.58 -16.32 8.11
C LYS A 131 -5.84 -16.65 6.82
N LEU A 132 -5.13 -15.70 6.24
CA LEU A 132 -4.38 -15.88 4.99
C LEU A 132 -3.26 -16.92 5.12
N LEU A 133 -2.58 -16.97 6.27
CA LEU A 133 -1.56 -17.97 6.57
C LEU A 133 -2.07 -19.42 6.44
N GLN A 134 -3.37 -19.67 6.59
CA GLN A 134 -3.92 -21.02 6.46
C GLN A 134 -4.00 -21.48 5.00
N PHE A 135 -4.07 -20.55 4.05
CA PHE A 135 -4.43 -20.85 2.66
C PHE A 135 -3.28 -20.66 1.66
N LEU A 136 -2.15 -20.07 2.07
CA LEU A 136 -1.13 -19.59 1.14
C LEU A 136 0.26 -20.09 1.49
N ASP A 137 1.01 -20.57 0.50
CA ASP A 137 2.45 -20.82 0.62
C ASP A 137 3.25 -19.57 0.22
N ALA A 138 3.38 -18.64 1.16
CA ALA A 138 4.14 -17.40 1.00
C ALA A 138 5.30 -17.31 2.00
N ASP A 139 6.37 -16.61 1.61
CA ASP A 139 7.44 -16.19 2.53
C ASP A 139 7.10 -14.86 3.20
N VAL A 140 6.35 -14.00 2.49
CA VAL A 140 5.91 -12.68 2.96
C VAL A 140 4.44 -12.51 2.64
N ILE A 141 3.65 -12.09 3.64
CA ILE A 141 2.24 -11.72 3.49
C ILE A 141 2.08 -10.26 3.87
N ALA A 142 1.73 -9.41 2.91
CA ALA A 142 1.58 -7.97 3.11
C ALA A 142 0.12 -7.53 2.94
N LEU A 143 -0.36 -6.67 3.85
CA LEU A 143 -1.70 -6.09 3.80
C LEU A 143 -1.66 -4.56 3.98
N GLY A 144 -2.45 -3.86 3.17
CA GLY A 144 -2.74 -2.42 3.29
C GLY A 144 -4.00 -2.13 4.12
N HIS A 145 -4.79 -1.14 3.68
CA HIS A 145 -6.15 -0.76 4.11
C HIS A 145 -6.28 -0.14 5.50
N ASN A 146 -5.54 -0.65 6.48
CA ASN A 146 -5.68 -0.21 7.88
C ASN A 146 -4.77 0.97 8.23
N HIS A 147 -3.89 1.38 7.30
CA HIS A 147 -2.93 2.48 7.46
C HIS A 147 -1.94 2.28 8.63
N VAL A 148 -1.85 1.05 9.10
CA VAL A 148 -0.91 0.64 10.14
C VAL A 148 0.40 0.23 9.48
N LEU A 149 1.51 0.64 10.07
CA LEU A 149 2.84 0.17 9.72
C LEU A 149 3.30 -0.81 10.81
N ALA A 150 3.41 -2.09 10.48
CA ALA A 150 3.78 -3.10 11.46
C ALA A 150 4.37 -4.37 10.83
N LYS A 151 5.11 -5.13 11.62
CA LYS A 151 5.75 -6.38 11.22
C LYS A 151 5.55 -7.44 12.29
N LEU A 152 5.28 -8.67 11.87
CA LEU A 152 5.28 -9.85 12.73
C LEU A 152 5.90 -11.03 11.97
N ASP A 153 6.98 -11.60 12.51
CA ASP A 153 7.53 -12.85 11.99
C ASP A 153 6.89 -14.03 12.73
N VAL A 154 6.27 -14.94 11.98
CA VAL A 154 5.67 -16.16 12.53
C VAL A 154 6.41 -17.40 12.04
N LEU A 155 6.49 -18.42 12.89
CA LEU A 155 6.94 -19.74 12.48
C LEU A 155 5.72 -20.58 12.09
N ARG A 156 5.68 -21.03 10.84
CA ARG A 156 4.69 -21.99 10.34
C ARG A 156 5.41 -23.28 10.01
N GLU A 157 5.14 -24.32 10.78
CA GLU A 157 5.88 -25.58 10.71
C GLU A 157 7.39 -25.30 10.84
N ASN A 158 8.16 -25.48 9.77
CA ASN A 158 9.61 -25.21 9.74
C ASN A 158 9.99 -24.00 8.86
N LYS A 159 9.01 -23.15 8.52
CA LYS A 159 9.19 -21.99 7.64
C LYS A 159 8.84 -20.71 8.39
N ARG A 160 9.76 -19.73 8.37
CA ARG A 160 9.46 -18.36 8.82
C ARG A 160 8.63 -17.67 7.74
N VAL A 161 7.51 -17.07 8.15
CA VAL A 161 6.68 -16.20 7.30
C VAL A 161 6.66 -14.81 7.91
N THR A 162 6.98 -13.80 7.10
CA THR A 162 6.95 -12.40 7.53
C THR A 162 5.59 -11.79 7.18
N LEU A 163 4.87 -11.33 8.19
CA LEU A 163 3.61 -10.61 8.06
C LEU A 163 3.87 -9.12 8.12
N LEU A 164 3.33 -8.37 7.17
CA LEU A 164 3.51 -6.92 7.05
C LEU A 164 2.17 -6.22 6.99
N ARG A 165 2.04 -5.16 7.79
CA ARG A 165 1.10 -4.06 7.58
C ARG A 165 1.91 -2.91 6.98
N THR A 166 1.52 -2.45 5.80
CA THR A 166 2.44 -1.76 4.89
C THR A 166 2.52 -0.26 5.07
N GLY A 167 1.85 0.27 6.10
CA GLY A 167 1.71 1.71 6.29
C GLY A 167 0.85 2.34 5.20
N SER A 168 0.97 3.65 5.10
CA SER A 168 0.26 4.49 4.14
C SER A 168 1.11 5.74 3.89
N LEU A 169 0.93 6.38 2.73
CA LEU A 169 1.47 7.72 2.46
C LEU A 169 0.41 8.82 2.59
N ALA A 170 -0.71 8.51 3.25
CA ALA A 170 -1.79 9.45 3.55
C ALA A 170 -1.80 9.80 5.05
N ARG A 171 -2.00 11.08 5.36
CA ARG A 171 -2.14 11.60 6.74
C ARG A 171 -3.37 12.49 6.80
N GLY A 172 -4.01 12.55 7.98
CA GLY A 172 -5.09 13.51 8.22
C GLY A 172 -6.33 13.27 7.37
N LEU A 173 -6.60 12.02 6.99
CA LEU A 173 -7.79 11.68 6.23
C LEU A 173 -9.04 12.00 7.04
N GLN A 174 -9.93 12.81 6.46
CA GLN A 174 -11.04 13.42 7.18
C GLN A 174 -11.94 12.38 7.86
N TYR A 175 -12.29 11.28 7.17
CA TYR A 175 -13.06 10.19 7.79
C TYR A 175 -12.39 9.56 9.02
N ALA A 176 -11.06 9.47 9.02
CA ALA A 176 -10.30 8.86 10.11
C ALA A 176 -10.32 9.78 11.33
N VAL A 177 -10.21 11.09 11.09
CA VAL A 177 -10.34 12.14 12.11
C VAL A 177 -11.77 12.14 12.69
N GLU A 178 -12.79 12.15 11.85
CA GLU A 178 -14.20 12.14 12.27
C GLU A 178 -14.56 10.88 13.08
N ARG A 179 -13.92 9.75 12.78
CA ARG A 179 -14.11 8.47 13.50
C ARG A 179 -13.16 8.28 14.68
N SER A 180 -12.36 9.28 15.03
CA SER A 180 -11.37 9.21 16.12
C SER A 180 -10.45 7.99 16.03
N LEU A 181 -10.08 7.61 14.80
CA LEU A 181 -9.11 6.55 14.57
C LEU A 181 -7.70 7.06 14.94
N PRO A 182 -6.81 6.16 15.41
CA PRO A 182 -5.43 6.56 15.71
C PRO A 182 -4.76 7.16 14.47
N PRO A 183 -3.88 8.17 14.66
CA PRO A 183 -3.20 8.82 13.56
C PRO A 183 -2.38 7.80 12.76
N THR A 184 -2.49 7.90 11.44
CA THR A 184 -1.72 7.07 10.52
C THR A 184 -0.23 7.38 10.63
N LEU A 185 0.58 6.35 10.91
CA LEU A 185 2.02 6.44 10.73
C LEU A 185 2.32 6.46 9.23
N LEU A 186 2.83 7.59 8.74
CA LEU A 186 3.31 7.68 7.37
C LEU A 186 4.52 6.78 7.20
N GLY A 187 4.53 5.96 6.16
CA GLY A 187 5.63 5.04 5.94
C GLY A 187 5.32 3.87 5.04
N TRP A 188 6.32 3.01 4.87
CA TRP A 188 6.24 1.81 4.04
C TRP A 188 7.03 0.65 4.64
N ALA A 189 6.74 -0.57 4.18
CA ALA A 189 7.56 -1.72 4.49
C ALA A 189 8.60 -1.96 3.40
N GLU A 190 9.83 -2.28 3.80
CA GLU A 190 10.88 -2.76 2.90
C GLU A 190 11.22 -4.22 3.21
N TYR A 191 11.50 -5.01 2.17
CA TYR A 191 12.01 -6.36 2.29
C TYR A 191 13.31 -6.52 1.49
N ASP A 192 14.35 -7.04 2.15
CA ASP A 192 15.61 -7.40 1.51
C ASP A 192 15.58 -8.90 1.15
N THR A 193 15.55 -9.23 -0.16
CA THR A 193 15.47 -10.63 -0.62
C THR A 193 16.73 -11.45 -0.34
N ARG A 194 17.88 -10.79 -0.14
CA ARG A 194 19.14 -11.46 0.22
C ARG A 194 19.16 -11.82 1.70
N ARG A 195 18.82 -10.85 2.56
CA ARG A 195 18.82 -11.02 4.02
C ARG A 195 17.58 -11.76 4.52
N LYS A 196 16.53 -11.85 3.68
CA LYS A 196 15.22 -12.41 4.02
C LYS A 196 14.63 -11.75 5.27
N SER A 197 14.68 -10.43 5.29
CA SER A 197 14.30 -9.62 6.43
C SER A 197 13.53 -8.39 6.00
N ALA A 198 12.46 -8.08 6.72
CA ALA A 198 11.72 -6.84 6.57
C ALA A 198 12.16 -5.76 7.57
N ARG A 199 12.06 -4.50 7.13
CA ARG A 199 12.27 -3.27 7.90
C ARG A 199 11.07 -2.34 7.69
N LEU A 200 10.71 -1.60 8.72
CA LEU A 200 9.61 -0.63 8.67
C LEU A 200 10.22 0.75 8.56
N ILE A 201 9.78 1.53 7.58
CA ILE A 201 10.28 2.88 7.34
C ILE A 201 9.16 3.86 7.64
N MET A 202 9.40 4.79 8.56
CA MET A 202 8.47 5.84 8.95
C MET A 202 8.93 7.19 8.41
N VAL A 203 7.98 8.02 8.01
CA VAL A 203 8.15 9.45 7.73
C VAL A 203 7.54 10.22 8.89
N ASP A 204 8.35 11.01 9.60
CA ASP A 204 7.88 11.73 10.77
C ASP A 204 7.08 13.01 10.41
N SER A 205 6.80 13.85 11.41
CA SER A 205 6.07 15.11 11.21
C SER A 205 6.88 16.16 10.45
N GLU A 206 8.21 16.09 10.48
CA GLU A 206 9.12 17.02 9.82
C GLU A 206 9.46 16.56 8.38
N GLY A 207 9.07 15.33 8.03
CA GLY A 207 9.33 14.74 6.72
C GLY A 207 10.60 13.89 6.69
N GLU A 208 11.23 13.67 7.85
CA GLU A 208 12.44 12.85 7.95
C GLU A 208 12.11 11.36 7.91
N VAL A 209 12.97 10.59 7.23
CA VAL A 209 12.76 9.16 6.97
C VAL A 209 13.66 8.33 7.86
N GLN A 210 13.07 7.45 8.67
CA GLN A 210 13.79 6.60 9.63
C GLN A 210 13.26 5.16 9.69
N GLU A 211 14.14 4.23 10.06
CA GLU A 211 13.78 2.83 10.33
C GLU A 211 13.27 2.70 11.78
N ILE A 212 12.19 1.92 11.97
CA ILE A 212 11.57 1.66 13.29
C ILE A 212 11.45 0.16 13.60
#